data_AF-A0A2R6KB70-F1
#
_entry.id   AF-A0A2R6KB70-F1
#
_cell.length_a   1.000
_cell.length_b   1.000
_cell.length_c   1.000
_cell.angle_alpha   90.00
_cell.angle_beta   90.00
_cell.angle_gamma   90.00
#
_symmetry.space_group_name_H-M   'P 1'
#
loop_
_entity.id
_entity.type
_entity.pdbx_description
1 polymer ?
#
loop_
_entity_poly.entity_id
_entity_poly.type
_entity_poly.pdbx_seq_one_letter_code
_entity_poly.pdbx_strand_id
1 'polypeptide(L)' 'MPEITVSEHLYEKLEEAAQDSDMDQALWQMVYLHERGNNPAQ' A
#
# COMPACT_ATOMS: atom_id res chain seq x y z
N MET A 1 -12.24 11.62 0.81
CA MET A 1 -11.57 10.55 1.56
C MET A 1 -10.84 11.15 2.74
N PRO A 2 -10.66 10.42 3.84
CA PRO A 2 -9.76 10.88 4.91
C PRO A 2 -8.35 11.05 4.35
N GLU A 3 -7.66 12.09 4.77
CA GLU A 3 -6.26 12.34 4.44
C GLU A 3 -5.39 11.78 5.56
N ILE A 4 -4.31 11.09 5.18
CA ILE A 4 -3.32 10.58 6.14
C ILE A 4 -1.94 11.10 5.75
N THR A 5 -1.14 11.44 6.75
CA THR A 5 0.27 11.78 6.55
C THR A 5 1.09 10.52 6.71
N VAL A 6 1.91 10.21 5.71
CA VAL A 6 2.85 9.09 5.71
C VAL A 6 4.28 9.60 5.69
N SER A 7 5.25 8.74 6.00
CA SER A 7 6.65 9.07 5.78
C SER A 7 6.96 9.18 4.28
N GLU A 8 7.92 10.03 3.94
CA GLU A 8 8.39 10.23 2.55
C GLU A 8 8.78 8.90 1.89
N HIS A 9 9.52 8.06 2.60
CA HIS A 9 9.91 6.72 2.13
C HIS A 9 8.72 5.79 1.83
N LEU A 10 7.61 5.89 2.57
CA LEU A 10 6.42 5.09 2.29
C LEU A 10 5.68 5.67 1.08
N TYR A 11 5.63 6.99 0.96
CA TYR A 11 5.03 7.67 -0.19
C TYR A 11 5.74 7.30 -1.50
N GLU A 12 7.08 7.38 -1.54
CA GLU A 12 7.89 7.00 -2.72
C GLU A 12 7.59 5.56 -3.17
N LYS A 13 7.50 4.62 -2.22
CA LYS A 13 7.16 3.22 -2.53
C LYS A 13 5.76 3.04 -3.06
N LEU A 14 4.80 3.82 -2.57
CA LEU A 14 3.44 3.79 -3.06
C LEU A 14 3.35 4.39 -4.46
N GLU A 15 4.08 5.47 -4.73
CA GLU A 15 4.18 6.11 -6.04
C GLU A 15 4.83 5.17 -7.08
N GLU A 16 5.91 4.48 -6.71
CA GLU A 16 6.53 3.45 -7.56
C GLU A 16 5.56 2.29 -7.87
N ALA A 17 4.82 1.82 -6.87
CA ALA A 17 3.84 0.75 -7.04
C ALA A 17 2.61 1.20 -7.86
N ALA A 18 2.31 2.49 -7.85
CA ALA A 18 1.18 3.09 -8.55
C ALA A 18 1.46 3.44 -10.03
N GLN A 19 2.66 3.17 -10.59
CA GLN A 19 3.06 3.60 -11.94
C GLN A 19 1.99 3.49 -13.05
N ASP A 20 1.16 2.45 -13.03
CA ASP A 20 0.05 2.24 -13.99
C ASP A 20 -1.35 2.19 -13.34
N SER A 21 -1.48 2.53 -12.05
CA SER A 21 -2.73 2.40 -11.29
C SER A 21 -2.99 3.58 -10.34
N ASP A 22 -4.21 3.64 -9.79
CA ASP A 22 -4.54 4.66 -8.80
C ASP A 22 -3.71 4.43 -7.50
N MET A 23 -3.26 5.51 -6.88
CA MET A 23 -2.58 5.50 -5.58
C MET A 23 -3.37 4.70 -4.53
N ASP A 24 -4.69 4.84 -4.54
CA ASP A 24 -5.57 4.09 -3.64
C ASP A 24 -5.51 2.59 -3.90
N GLN A 25 -5.46 2.20 -5.17
CA GLN A 25 -5.37 0.81 -5.58
C GLN A 25 -4.02 0.21 -5.14
N ALA A 26 -2.93 0.94 -5.30
CA ALA A 26 -1.60 0.54 -4.83
C ALA A 26 -1.57 0.34 -3.31
N LEU A 27 -2.18 1.28 -2.55
CA LEU A 27 -2.28 1.17 -1.09
C LEU A 27 -3.05 -0.09 -0.67
N TRP A 28 -4.23 -0.34 -1.26
CA TRP A 28 -5.04 -1.51 -0.93
C TRP A 28 -4.36 -2.83 -1.29
N GLN A 29 -3.61 -2.88 -2.39
CA GLN A 29 -2.81 -4.05 -2.75
C GLN A 29 -1.70 -4.32 -1.72
N MET A 30 -1.00 -3.28 -1.25
CA MET A 30 0.02 -3.43 -0.21
C MET A 30 -0.58 -3.94 1.10
N VAL A 31 -1.73 -3.41 1.53
CA VAL A 31 -2.44 -3.88 2.73
C VAL A 31 -2.82 -5.35 2.57
N TYR A 32 -3.42 -5.73 1.45
CA TYR A 32 -3.82 -7.11 1.16
C TYR A 32 -2.63 -8.08 1.22
N LEU A 33 -1.49 -7.73 0.62
CA LEU A 33 -0.28 -8.56 0.64
C LEU A 33 0.29 -8.68 2.06
N HIS A 34 0.28 -7.59 2.83
CA HIS A 34 0.73 -7.59 4.21
C HIS A 34 -0.14 -8.47 5.11
N GLU A 35 -1.46 -8.42 4.96
CA GLU A 35 -2.41 -9.28 5.70
C GLU A 35 -2.23 -10.76 5.34
N ARG A 36 -2.02 -11.06 4.06
CA ARG A 36 -1.77 -12.43 3.59
C ARG A 36 -0.48 -13.02 4.17
N GLY A 37 0.60 -12.23 4.21
CA GLY A 37 1.89 -12.66 4.76
C GLY A 37 1.90 -12.85 6.27
N ASN A 38 1.00 -12.15 6.98
CA ASN A 38 0.90 -12.18 8.45
C ASN A 38 -0.21 -13.08 8.98
N ASN A 39 -0.80 -13.93 8.14
CA ASN A 39 -1.82 -14.88 8.59
C ASN A 39 -1.14 -16.20 9.01
N PRO A 40 -1.01 -16.52 10.31
CA PRO A 40 -0.30 -17.72 10.80
C PRO A 40 -1.05 -19.04 10.53
N ALA A 41 -2.18 -19.00 9.81
CA ALA A 41 -3.01 -20.15 9.47
C ALA A 41 -2.73 -20.74 8.06
N GLN A 42 -1.62 -20.36 7.41
CA GLN A 42 -1.11 -20.99 6.17
C GLN A 42 -0.02 -22.01 6.49
#